data_AF-A0A914LFH9-F1
#
_entry.id   AF-A0A914LFH9-F1
#
_cell.length_a   1.000
_cell.length_b   1.000
_cell.length_c   1.000
_cell.angle_alpha   90.00
_cell.angle_beta   90.00
_cell.angle_gamma   90.00
#
_symmetry.space_group_name_H-M   'P 1'
#
loop_
_entity.id
_entity.type
_entity.pdbx_description
1 polymer ?
#
loop_
_entity_poly.entity_id
_entity_poly.type
_entity_poly.pdbx_seq_one_letter_code
_entity_poly.pdbx_strand_id
1 'polypeptide(L)'
;EEHQTSNIVISLWTTSMARVHLLKAMQKIVGAPGCSLLYGDTDSVLFSYPKRQGCPLSAGPHLGDLAPEYDDCDIKEYVGAACKAYGLSMKEKKTGKEVTTLKVRGITLNSEVCKKLHYESFKESVMEFGKRFEDEREDEEEENNEENDKGIVVPENKIVNFGSKF
;
A
#
# COMPACT_ATOMS: atom_id res chain seq x y z
N GLU A 1 -0.66 3.55 -35.51
CA GLU A 1 -1.87 2.93 -36.07
C GLU A 1 -2.71 2.36 -34.94
N GLU A 2 -3.99 2.66 -34.91
CA GLU A 2 -4.93 1.97 -34.01
C GLU A 2 -5.22 0.57 -34.56
N HIS A 3 -5.20 -0.42 -33.67
CA HIS A 3 -5.50 -1.80 -34.03
C HIS A 3 -6.97 -1.94 -34.44
N GLN A 4 -7.30 -2.82 -35.38
CA GLN A 4 -8.70 -3.02 -35.86
C GLN A 4 -9.69 -3.46 -34.77
N THR A 5 -9.18 -3.89 -33.61
CA THR A 5 -9.99 -4.26 -32.44
C THR A 5 -10.01 -3.18 -31.36
N SER A 6 -9.45 -1.99 -31.62
CA SER A 6 -9.49 -0.86 -30.69
C SER A 6 -10.90 -0.29 -30.62
N ASN A 7 -11.48 -0.27 -29.42
CA ASN A 7 -12.75 0.39 -29.17
C ASN A 7 -12.65 1.24 -27.91
N ILE A 8 -12.58 2.56 -28.12
CA ILE A 8 -12.45 3.54 -27.04
C ILE A 8 -13.65 3.56 -26.08
N VAL A 9 -14.84 3.23 -26.58
CA VAL A 9 -16.05 3.20 -25.73
C VAL A 9 -15.94 2.02 -24.77
N ILE A 10 -15.53 0.84 -25.25
CA ILE A 10 -15.33 -0.33 -24.39
C ILE A 10 -14.26 -0.04 -23.34
N SER A 11 -13.11 0.54 -23.72
CA SER A 11 -12.04 0.85 -22.76
C SER A 11 -12.44 1.90 -21.73
N LEU A 12 -13.25 2.90 -22.12
CA LEU A 12 -13.78 3.89 -21.19
C LEU A 12 -14.70 3.23 -20.16
N TRP A 13 -15.63 2.38 -20.60
CA TRP A 13 -16.58 1.70 -19.72
C TRP A 13 -15.87 0.73 -18.77
N THR A 14 -14.96 -0.10 -19.26
CA THR A 14 -14.23 -1.08 -18.43
C THR A 14 -13.35 -0.39 -17.40
N THR A 15 -12.57 0.63 -17.79
CA THR A 15 -11.70 1.35 -16.85
C THR A 15 -12.49 2.19 -15.85
N SER A 16 -13.62 2.77 -16.25
CA SER A 16 -14.50 3.52 -15.33
C SER A 16 -15.14 2.60 -14.31
N MET A 17 -15.64 1.43 -14.73
CA MET A 17 -16.25 0.46 -13.83
C MET A 17 -15.23 -0.12 -12.85
N ALA A 18 -14.01 -0.44 -13.31
CA ALA A 18 -12.92 -0.88 -12.43
C ALA A 18 -12.57 0.17 -11.36
N ARG A 19 -12.48 1.45 -11.74
CA ARG A 19 -12.23 2.55 -10.78
C ARG A 19 -13.36 2.69 -9.76
N VAL A 20 -14.62 2.60 -10.19
CA VAL A 20 -15.77 2.65 -9.27
C VAL A 20 -15.76 1.44 -8.32
N HIS A 21 -15.38 0.25 -8.79
CA HIS A 21 -15.23 -0.93 -7.95
C HIS A 21 -14.16 -0.73 -6.87
N LEU A 22 -12.96 -0.29 -7.26
CA LEU A 22 -11.88 -0.02 -6.31
C LEU A 22 -12.27 1.10 -5.32
N LEU A 23 -12.88 2.18 -5.80
CA LEU A 23 -13.34 3.29 -4.96
C LEU A 23 -14.35 2.82 -3.89
N LYS A 24 -15.31 1.96 -4.26
CA LYS A 24 -16.26 1.39 -3.29
C LYS A 24 -15.56 0.57 -2.22
N ALA A 25 -14.52 -0.18 -2.55
CA ALA A 25 -13.72 -0.93 -1.57
C ALA A 25 -12.97 0.03 -0.63
N MET A 26 -12.34 1.07 -1.16
CA MET A 26 -11.65 2.10 -0.38
C MET A 26 -12.61 2.84 0.56
N GLN A 27 -13.81 3.19 0.10
CA GLN A 27 -14.84 3.83 0.92
C GLN A 27 -15.30 2.94 2.09
N LYS A 28 -15.42 1.62 1.88
CA LYS A 28 -15.72 0.67 2.96
C LYS A 28 -14.60 0.63 4.01
N ILE A 29 -13.34 0.69 3.58
CA ILE A 29 -12.18 0.71 4.49
C ILE A 29 -12.17 2.01 5.29
N VAL A 30 -12.26 3.17 4.64
CA VAL A 30 -12.21 4.48 5.30
C VAL A 30 -13.42 4.71 6.21
N GLY A 31 -14.58 4.16 5.86
CA GLY A 31 -15.78 4.23 6.69
C GLY A 31 -15.78 3.30 7.92
N ALA A 32 -14.86 2.33 7.97
CA ALA A 32 -14.73 1.44 9.12
C ALA A 32 -13.84 2.09 10.20
N PRO A 33 -14.26 2.11 11.47
CA PRO A 33 -13.53 2.80 12.52
C PRO A 33 -12.17 2.15 12.78
N GLY A 34 -11.14 2.98 12.97
CA GLY A 34 -9.77 2.51 13.25
C GLY A 34 -9.05 1.85 12.06
N CYS A 35 -9.65 1.87 10.87
CA CYS A 35 -9.00 1.41 9.64
C CYS A 35 -8.25 2.56 8.95
N SER A 36 -7.07 2.27 8.43
CA SER A 36 -6.27 3.24 7.68
C SER A 36 -5.93 2.69 6.30
N LEU A 37 -6.38 3.39 5.26
CA LEU A 37 -5.99 3.11 3.89
C LEU A 37 -4.53 3.54 3.66
N LEU A 38 -3.68 2.62 3.18
CA LEU A 38 -2.24 2.85 3.01
C LEU A 38 -1.87 3.05 1.54
N TYR A 39 -2.46 2.26 0.64
CA TYR A 39 -2.15 2.32 -0.79
C TYR A 39 -3.32 1.79 -1.63
N GLY A 40 -3.42 2.25 -2.88
CA GLY A 40 -4.33 1.69 -3.88
C GLY A 40 -3.76 1.84 -5.29
N ASP A 41 -3.88 0.79 -6.11
CA ASP A 41 -3.44 0.81 -7.51
C ASP A 41 -4.28 -0.14 -8.34
N THR A 42 -4.97 0.40 -9.35
CA THR A 42 -5.75 -0.28 -10.39
C THR A 42 -6.83 -1.24 -9.88
N ASP A 43 -6.43 -2.35 -9.28
CA ASP A 43 -7.23 -3.46 -8.79
C ASP A 43 -6.77 -3.98 -7.41
N SER A 44 -5.83 -3.29 -6.76
CA SER A 44 -5.28 -3.63 -5.45
C SER A 44 -5.47 -2.50 -4.44
N VAL A 45 -5.64 -2.88 -3.17
CA VAL A 45 -5.78 -1.99 -2.03
C VAL A 45 -5.03 -2.55 -0.81
N LEU A 46 -4.14 -1.74 -0.26
CA LEU A 46 -3.40 -2.02 0.97
C LEU A 46 -3.96 -1.15 2.09
N PHE A 47 -4.29 -1.77 3.21
CA PHE A 47 -4.84 -1.05 4.36
C PHE A 47 -4.51 -1.77 5.67
N SER A 48 -4.64 -1.03 6.76
CA SER A 48 -4.58 -1.58 8.12
C SER A 48 -5.96 -1.54 8.77
N TYR A 49 -6.26 -2.52 9.62
CA TYR A 49 -7.50 -2.58 10.39
C TYR A 49 -7.25 -3.14 11.80
N PRO A 50 -8.08 -2.80 12.80
CA PRO A 50 -7.93 -3.33 14.16
C PRO A 50 -8.25 -4.82 14.22
N LYS A 51 -7.35 -5.64 14.79
CA LYS A 51 -7.54 -7.11 14.89
C LYS A 51 -8.85 -7.51 15.56
N ARG A 52 -9.35 -6.70 16.52
CA ARG A 52 -10.57 -6.97 17.28
C ARG A 52 -11.85 -6.87 16.45
N GLN A 53 -11.83 -6.05 15.40
CA GLN A 53 -13.03 -5.73 14.61
C GLN A 53 -13.20 -6.61 13.37
N GLY A 54 -12.12 -7.29 12.95
CA GLY A 54 -12.10 -8.11 11.74
C GLY A 54 -11.89 -7.30 10.47
N CYS A 55 -11.65 -8.00 9.37
CA CYS A 55 -11.39 -7.37 8.07
C CYS A 55 -12.69 -6.73 7.52
N PRO A 56 -12.68 -5.44 7.12
CA PRO A 56 -13.84 -4.74 6.57
C PRO A 56 -14.21 -5.20 5.14
N LEU A 57 -13.30 -5.89 4.45
CA LEU A 57 -13.54 -6.44 3.12
C LEU A 57 -13.77 -7.95 3.17
N SER A 58 -14.72 -8.43 2.37
CA SER A 58 -14.98 -9.85 2.13
C SER A 58 -14.09 -10.35 0.99
N ALA A 59 -13.31 -11.41 1.24
CA ALA A 59 -12.59 -12.12 0.20
C ALA A 59 -13.52 -13.03 -0.61
N GLY A 60 -13.31 -13.14 -1.91
CA GLY A 60 -14.08 -14.04 -2.78
C GLY A 60 -13.19 -14.82 -3.76
N PRO A 61 -13.60 -16.04 -4.17
CA PRO A 61 -12.81 -16.88 -5.07
C PRO A 61 -13.11 -16.65 -6.56
N HIS A 62 -14.09 -15.81 -6.90
CA HIS A 62 -14.54 -15.65 -8.29
C HIS A 62 -13.79 -14.54 -9.02
N LEU A 63 -13.91 -14.54 -10.35
CA LEU A 63 -13.30 -13.52 -11.20
C LEU A 63 -13.82 -12.13 -10.83
N GLY A 64 -12.90 -11.19 -10.55
CA GLY A 64 -13.25 -9.82 -10.13
C GLY A 64 -13.49 -9.65 -8.63
N ASP A 65 -13.47 -10.74 -7.83
CA ASP A 65 -13.50 -10.64 -6.37
C ASP A 65 -12.14 -10.19 -5.85
N LEU A 66 -12.16 -9.30 -4.85
CA LEU A 66 -10.95 -8.94 -4.11
C LEU A 66 -10.54 -10.13 -3.23
N ALA A 67 -9.26 -10.50 -3.27
CA ALA A 67 -8.70 -11.55 -2.44
C ALA A 67 -7.37 -11.09 -1.82
N PRO A 68 -7.04 -11.56 -0.61
CA PRO A 68 -5.74 -11.30 -0.01
C PRO A 68 -4.59 -11.85 -0.87
N GLU A 69 -3.62 -10.99 -1.21
CA GLU A 69 -2.48 -11.37 -2.07
C GLU A 69 -1.42 -12.20 -1.32
N TYR A 70 -1.27 -11.94 -0.01
CA TYR A 70 -0.21 -12.50 0.82
C TYR A 70 -0.79 -13.41 1.91
N ASP A 71 -1.64 -14.37 1.56
CA ASP A 71 -2.31 -15.25 2.53
C ASP A 71 -1.39 -16.10 3.40
N ASP A 72 -0.24 -16.51 2.86
CA ASP A 72 0.76 -17.30 3.58
C ASP A 72 1.68 -16.46 4.49
N CYS A 73 1.57 -15.12 4.44
CA CYS A 73 2.41 -14.20 5.17
C CYS A 73 1.57 -13.25 6.05
N ASP A 74 2.16 -12.75 7.12
CA ASP A 74 1.62 -11.61 7.87
C ASP A 74 2.50 -10.39 7.60
N ILE A 75 1.90 -9.34 7.05
CA ILE A 75 2.57 -8.06 6.78
C ILE A 75 2.77 -7.35 8.12
N LYS A 76 4.04 -7.10 8.47
CA LYS A 76 4.44 -6.40 9.70
C LYS A 76 4.57 -4.91 9.48
N GLU A 77 5.18 -4.53 8.37
CA GLU A 77 5.54 -3.13 8.09
C GLU A 77 5.31 -2.81 6.63
N TYR A 78 4.81 -1.60 6.40
CA TYR A 78 4.64 -0.98 5.09
C TYR A 78 5.43 0.32 5.06
N VAL A 79 6.19 0.52 3.98
CA VAL A 79 6.93 1.76 3.72
C VAL A 79 6.56 2.25 2.33
N GLY A 80 5.95 3.43 2.23
CA GLY A 80 5.60 4.07 0.97
C GLY A 80 6.47 5.28 0.70
N ALA A 81 7.03 5.40 -0.51
CA ALA A 81 7.76 6.59 -0.95
C ALA A 81 6.96 7.44 -1.94
N ALA A 82 6.26 6.77 -2.88
CA ALA A 82 5.50 7.42 -3.93
C ALA A 82 4.49 6.45 -4.57
N CYS A 83 3.72 6.95 -5.54
CA CYS A 83 2.89 6.11 -6.41
C CYS A 83 3.75 5.00 -7.05
N LYS A 84 3.34 3.74 -6.90
CA LYS A 84 4.04 2.55 -7.43
C LYS A 84 5.48 2.38 -6.89
N ALA A 85 5.79 2.93 -5.72
CA ALA A 85 7.06 2.79 -5.03
C ALA A 85 6.84 2.50 -3.54
N TYR A 86 6.87 1.23 -3.15
CA TYR A 86 6.68 0.79 -1.77
C TYR A 86 7.46 -0.47 -1.40
N GLY A 87 7.72 -0.63 -0.11
CA GLY A 87 8.32 -1.81 0.51
C GLY A 87 7.35 -2.46 1.51
N LEU A 88 7.45 -3.79 1.63
CA LEU A 88 6.75 -4.59 2.63
C LEU A 88 7.75 -5.46 3.39
N SER A 89 7.67 -5.47 4.72
CA SER A 89 8.28 -6.50 5.56
C SER A 89 7.21 -7.44 6.09
N MET A 90 7.42 -8.73 5.88
CA MET A 90 6.44 -9.78 6.11
C MET A 90 7.06 -10.93 6.89
N LYS A 91 6.23 -11.67 7.63
CA LYS A 91 6.63 -12.91 8.29
C LYS A 91 5.82 -14.06 7.72
N GLU A 92 6.51 -15.08 7.21
CA GLU A 92 5.86 -16.29 6.69
C GLU A 92 5.22 -17.08 7.85
N LYS A 93 3.96 -17.49 7.69
CA LYS A 93 3.21 -18.19 8.74
C LYS A 93 3.73 -19.61 9.01
N LYS A 94 4.24 -20.29 7.98
CA LYS A 94 4.70 -21.69 8.05
C LYS A 94 6.07 -21.82 8.71
N THR A 95 7.02 -20.97 8.33
CA THR A 95 8.43 -21.07 8.76
C THR A 95 8.79 -20.03 9.83
N GLY A 96 8.01 -18.96 9.94
CA GLY A 96 8.34 -17.80 10.76
C GLY A 96 9.45 -16.92 10.18
N LYS A 97 9.95 -17.21 8.97
CA LYS A 97 11.02 -16.47 8.32
C LYS A 97 10.53 -15.07 7.91
N GLU A 98 11.40 -14.09 8.07
CA GLU A 98 11.14 -12.73 7.57
C GLU A 98 11.45 -12.65 6.07
N VAL A 99 10.50 -12.07 5.34
CA VAL A 99 10.53 -11.90 3.90
C VAL A 99 10.23 -10.45 3.60
N THR A 100 11.11 -9.80 2.85
CA THR A 100 10.90 -8.43 2.40
C THR A 100 10.58 -8.40 0.91
N THR A 101 9.80 -7.42 0.49
CA THR A 101 9.45 -7.21 -0.92
C THR A 101 9.48 -5.73 -1.22
N LEU A 102 10.14 -5.37 -2.32
CA LEU A 102 10.24 -3.99 -2.79
C LEU A 102 9.60 -3.90 -4.18
N LYS A 103 8.62 -3.01 -4.33
CA LYS A 103 7.97 -2.71 -5.62
C LYS A 103 8.24 -1.25 -5.97
N VAL A 104 9.18 -1.03 -6.88
CA VAL A 104 9.54 0.32 -7.36
C VAL A 104 9.44 0.35 -8.89
N ARG A 105 8.47 1.09 -9.41
CA ARG A 105 8.29 1.26 -10.86
C ARG A 105 9.21 2.36 -11.38
N GLY A 106 9.77 2.15 -12.58
CA GLY A 106 10.66 3.11 -13.25
C GLY A 106 12.15 2.84 -13.03
N ILE A 107 12.50 1.94 -12.11
CA ILE A 107 13.87 1.47 -11.91
C ILE A 107 13.97 0.01 -12.34
N THR A 108 14.91 -0.29 -13.22
CA THR A 108 15.21 -1.68 -13.60
C THR A 108 15.98 -2.34 -12.46
N LEU A 109 15.35 -3.30 -11.79
CA LEU A 109 15.97 -4.08 -10.72
C LEU A 109 16.90 -5.14 -11.32
N ASN A 110 18.15 -4.74 -11.57
CA ASN A 110 19.24 -5.67 -11.88
C ASN A 110 19.98 -6.07 -10.60
N SER A 111 20.84 -7.10 -10.66
CA SER A 111 21.56 -7.60 -9.49
C SER A 111 22.40 -6.52 -8.77
N GLU A 112 22.98 -5.57 -9.52
CA GLU A 112 23.78 -4.47 -8.95
C GLU A 112 22.90 -3.42 -8.25
N VAL A 113 21.75 -3.10 -8.84
CA VAL A 113 20.75 -2.21 -8.27
C VAL A 113 20.16 -2.85 -7.03
N CYS A 114 19.82 -4.13 -7.02
CA CYS A 114 19.29 -4.81 -5.84
C CYS A 114 20.28 -4.84 -4.66
N LYS A 115 21.60 -4.76 -4.90
CA LYS A 115 22.59 -4.61 -3.82
C LYS A 115 22.50 -3.23 -3.16
N LYS A 116 22.18 -2.19 -3.93
CA LYS A 116 22.08 -0.80 -3.45
C LYS A 116 20.68 -0.45 -2.96
N LEU A 117 19.66 -0.93 -3.66
CA LEU A 117 18.24 -0.67 -3.47
C LEU A 117 17.56 -1.97 -3.05
N HIS A 118 17.43 -2.14 -1.74
CA HIS A 118 16.71 -3.22 -1.09
C HIS A 118 15.83 -2.62 0.00
N TYR A 119 15.06 -3.45 0.71
CA TYR A 119 14.07 -2.97 1.67
C TYR A 119 14.65 -2.02 2.72
N GLU A 120 15.78 -2.39 3.35
CA GLU A 120 16.40 -1.57 4.39
C GLU A 120 16.89 -0.22 3.85
N SER A 121 17.66 -0.22 2.75
CA SER A 121 18.15 1.04 2.18
C SER A 121 17.02 1.93 1.66
N PHE A 122 15.96 1.33 1.12
CA PHE A 122 14.75 2.05 0.72
C PHE A 122 14.06 2.68 1.92
N LYS A 123 13.87 1.92 3.01
CA LYS A 123 13.28 2.42 4.25
C LYS A 123 14.08 3.58 4.82
N GLU A 124 15.40 3.42 4.92
CA GLU A 124 16.28 4.47 5.43
C GLU A 124 16.14 5.76 4.61
N SER A 125 16.17 5.66 3.28
CA SER A 125 15.99 6.82 2.39
C SER A 125 14.64 7.51 2.57
N VAL A 126 13.55 6.75 2.75
CA VAL A 126 12.21 7.31 2.97
C VAL A 126 12.11 8.01 4.33
N MET A 127 12.67 7.41 5.38
CA MET A 127 12.65 7.97 6.73
C MET A 127 13.53 9.22 6.82
N GLU A 128 14.69 9.22 6.17
CA GLU A 128 15.57 10.40 6.08
C GLU A 128 14.88 11.55 5.33
N PHE A 129 14.21 11.25 4.22
CA PHE A 129 13.41 12.24 3.50
C PHE A 129 12.34 12.81 4.43
N GLY A 130 11.57 11.97 5.13
CA GLY A 130 10.54 12.40 6.07
C GLY A 130 11.06 13.36 7.14
N LYS A 131 12.18 13.02 7.80
CA LYS A 131 12.81 13.87 8.82
C LYS A 131 13.20 15.24 8.30
N ARG A 132 13.76 15.29 7.07
CA ARG A 132 14.15 16.56 6.47
C ARG A 132 12.97 17.52 6.26
N PHE A 133 11.76 17.01 6.02
CA PHE A 133 10.55 17.87 5.94
C PHE A 133 9.97 18.27 7.30
N GLU A 134 10.36 17.58 8.37
CA GLU A 134 10.01 17.98 9.75
C GLU A 134 10.95 19.11 10.17
N ASP A 135 12.26 18.95 9.97
CA ASP A 135 13.27 19.98 10.26
C ASP A 135 13.01 21.28 9.45
N GLU A 136 12.70 21.17 8.14
CA GLU A 136 12.39 22.34 7.29
C GLU A 136 11.05 23.01 7.64
N ARG A 137 10.13 22.33 8.36
CA ARG A 137 8.87 22.91 8.85
C ARG A 137 8.99 23.50 10.25
N GLU A 138 9.87 22.96 11.10
CA GLU A 138 10.20 23.58 12.39
C GLU A 138 10.89 24.94 12.20
N ASP A 139 11.63 25.15 11.10
CA ASP A 139 12.18 26.45 10.71
C ASP A 139 11.11 27.49 10.26
N GLU A 140 9.89 27.04 9.90
CA GLU A 140 8.75 27.92 9.56
C GLU A 140 7.74 28.07 10.72
N GLU A 141 7.76 27.16 11.71
CA GLU A 141 6.80 27.09 12.82
C GLU A 141 7.33 27.62 14.17
N GLU A 142 8.44 28.37 14.20
CA GLU A 142 8.89 29.12 15.39
C GLU A 142 7.93 30.25 15.84
N GLU A 143 6.72 30.36 15.27
CA GLU A 143 5.68 31.29 15.73
C GLU A 143 4.41 30.67 16.30
N ASN A 144 4.24 29.34 16.36
CA ASN A 144 3.10 28.76 17.11
C ASN A 144 3.38 27.35 17.69
N ASN A 145 3.74 27.32 18.97
CA ASN A 145 3.73 26.11 19.80
C ASN A 145 2.31 25.50 19.88
N GLU A 146 2.17 24.20 19.64
CA GLU A 146 1.90 23.17 20.67
C GLU A 146 1.47 21.84 20.01
N GLU A 147 2.24 20.80 20.34
CA GLU A 147 1.90 19.36 20.40
C GLU A 147 0.90 18.78 19.38
N ASN A 148 1.40 17.98 18.43
CA ASN A 148 0.70 16.78 17.98
C ASN A 148 1.68 15.67 17.57
N ASP A 149 2.14 14.94 18.57
CA ASP A 149 2.70 13.59 18.42
C ASP A 149 1.61 12.63 17.91
N LYS A 150 1.58 12.37 16.59
CA LYS A 150 0.70 11.34 15.99
C LYS A 150 1.39 10.58 14.86
N GLY A 151 2.54 9.98 15.18
CA GLY A 151 2.95 8.74 14.53
C GLY A 151 2.04 7.59 15.00
N ILE A 152 0.81 7.50 14.48
CA ILE A 152 -0.11 6.41 14.84
C ILE A 152 0.40 5.11 14.21
N VAL A 153 1.25 4.39 14.94
CA VAL A 153 1.42 2.94 14.80
C VAL A 153 0.70 2.31 15.97
N VAL A 154 -0.60 2.01 15.80
CA VAL A 154 -1.34 1.22 16.79
C VAL A 154 -0.81 -0.22 16.70
N PRO A 155 -0.19 -0.79 17.76
CA PRO A 155 0.36 -2.15 17.73
C PRO A 155 -0.68 -3.26 17.54
N GLU A 156 -1.98 -2.91 17.60
CA GLU A 156 -3.09 -3.85 17.42
C GLU A 156 -3.61 -3.96 15.98
N ASN A 157 -3.12 -3.13 15.04
CA ASN A 157 -3.61 -3.16 13.67
C ASN A 157 -2.93 -4.27 12.85
N LYS A 158 -3.70 -4.92 11.98
CA LYS A 158 -3.21 -5.89 10.99
C LYS A 158 -3.19 -5.22 9.63
N ILE A 159 -2.07 -5.34 8.91
CA ILE A 159 -1.91 -4.84 7.55
C ILE A 159 -2.24 -5.96 6.57
N VAL A 160 -3.02 -5.66 5.54
CA VAL A 160 -3.39 -6.60 4.47
C VAL A 160 -3.34 -5.93 3.11
N ASN A 161 -2.98 -6.70 2.09
CA ASN A 161 -3.11 -6.31 0.69
C ASN A 161 -4.18 -7.17 0.02
N PHE A 162 -5.21 -6.54 -0.54
CA PHE A 162 -6.23 -7.21 -1.34
C PHE A 162 -6.05 -6.83 -2.81
N GLY A 163 -6.00 -7.82 -3.69
CA GLY A 163 -5.94 -7.64 -5.13
C GLY A 163 -7.04 -8.46 -5.81
N SER A 164 -7.59 -7.96 -6.91
CA SER A 164 -8.48 -8.73 -7.77
C SER A 164 -7.66 -9.49 -8.81
N LYS A 165 -8.02 -10.75 -9.08
CA LYS A 165 -7.50 -11.48 -10.23
C LYS A 165 -8.50 -11.33 -11.38
N PHE A 166 -8.04 -10.76 -12.49
CA PHE A 166 -8.75 -10.63 -13.76
C PHE A 166 -8.10 -11.52 -14.83
#